data_AF-A0A847BGU8-F1
#
_entry.id   AF-A0A847BGU8-F1
#
_cell.length_a   1.000
_cell.length_b   1.000
_cell.length_c   1.000
_cell.angle_alpha   90.00
_cell.angle_beta   90.00
_cell.angle_gamma   90.00
#
_symmetry.space_group_name_H-M   'P 1'
#
loop_
_entity.id
_entity.type
_entity.pdbx_description
1 polymer ?
#
loop_
_entity_poly.entity_id
_entity_poly.type
_entity_poly.pdbx_seq_one_letter_code
_entity_poly.pdbx_strand_id
1 'polypeptide(L)'
;MDVKRLLLLIPLAVLAYLLIVQWNQDYGQVAPEPEAPTFTAPAPGEAQVVPDEDGLAVPAAPQAEHGVADAMPTEAAQPGAARDLIAVATDVLDIRIDPQGGDIVYAALPQHRMVLDSERPYVLLSDNETRSYVARSGLQLDGHSGRISFTSDNTSYRLTDDDNRLVVDLHGEADGVEVIKRFSFERGSYAVEVAYHLANTNEEPVSARFIGQLARDNSPDPSSGVAMGMSSFLGAAYSSPEERYQKVDFDDIQDGRFANRDSQGGWVAIIQHYFVSAWAPPQNQQNLQYATTDSRNRNVAAFAGPVTTVAAEGEARLGATLYVGPKVQSQLEEVAENLRLTVDFGWLWFLANPLFWLLDQIHGLIGNWGWSIVLLTIVVKLVLWPLSAKAYKSMARMRKLGPEMQRLKEQYGDDRQKMSQEMMKFYQKEKINP
;
A
#
# COMPACT_ATOMS: atom_id res chain seq x y z
N MET A 1 -52.28 -20.16 -5.08
CA MET A 1 -50.96 -20.37 -4.45
C MET A 1 -51.19 -20.79 -3.02
N ASP A 2 -50.49 -21.83 -2.57
CA ASP A 2 -50.75 -22.55 -1.32
C ASP A 2 -50.46 -21.66 -0.10
N VAL A 3 -51.46 -21.39 0.74
CA VAL A 3 -51.37 -20.48 1.91
C VAL A 3 -50.24 -20.92 2.86
N LYS A 4 -49.93 -22.22 2.89
CA LYS A 4 -48.82 -22.81 3.64
C LYS A 4 -47.44 -22.36 3.16
N ARG A 5 -47.25 -22.12 1.85
CA ARG A 5 -45.98 -21.58 1.31
C ARG A 5 -45.83 -20.09 1.65
N LEU A 6 -46.93 -19.34 1.65
CA LEU A 6 -46.93 -17.92 2.03
C LEU A 6 -46.54 -17.74 3.51
N LEU A 7 -47.04 -18.64 4.38
CA LEU A 7 -46.73 -18.67 5.82
C LEU A 7 -45.25 -18.91 6.14
N LEU A 8 -44.50 -19.55 5.24
CA LEU A 8 -43.05 -19.79 5.40
C LEU A 8 -42.19 -18.71 4.70
N LEU A 9 -42.69 -18.14 3.60
CA LEU A 9 -41.98 -17.10 2.86
C LEU A 9 -41.99 -15.74 3.57
N ILE A 10 -43.06 -15.40 4.29
CA ILE A 10 -43.16 -14.13 5.03
C ILE A 10 -42.10 -14.05 6.14
N PRO A 11 -41.95 -15.04 7.05
CA PRO A 11 -40.89 -15.02 8.07
C PRO A 11 -39.49 -15.01 7.46
N LEU A 12 -39.27 -15.73 6.36
CA LEU A 12 -37.99 -15.77 5.66
C LEU A 12 -37.64 -14.40 5.05
N ALA A 13 -38.61 -13.72 4.45
CA ALA A 13 -38.42 -12.37 3.92
C ALA A 13 -38.17 -11.36 5.04
N VAL A 14 -38.84 -11.50 6.18
CA VAL A 14 -38.59 -10.68 7.37
C VAL A 14 -37.19 -10.96 7.95
N LEU A 15 -36.76 -12.22 8.01
CA LEU A 15 -35.40 -12.58 8.44
C LEU A 15 -34.33 -12.05 7.49
N ALA A 16 -34.54 -12.16 6.18
CA ALA A 16 -33.65 -11.60 5.18
C ALA A 16 -33.61 -10.06 5.26
N TYR A 17 -34.75 -9.41 5.49
CA TYR A 17 -34.83 -7.97 5.69
C TYR A 17 -34.12 -7.54 6.98
N LEU A 18 -34.33 -8.25 8.10
CA LEU A 18 -33.64 -7.97 9.37
C LEU A 18 -32.13 -8.22 9.27
N LEU A 19 -31.70 -9.25 8.54
CA LEU A 19 -30.29 -9.46 8.23
C LEU A 19 -29.71 -8.31 7.41
N ILE A 20 -30.44 -7.78 6.43
CA ILE A 20 -30.01 -6.60 5.66
C ILE A 20 -29.96 -5.35 6.55
N VAL A 21 -30.93 -5.14 7.43
CA VAL A 21 -30.96 -3.99 8.34
C VAL A 21 -29.82 -4.08 9.34
N GLN A 22 -29.59 -5.25 9.93
CA GLN A 22 -28.51 -5.48 10.88
C GLN A 22 -27.16 -5.39 10.20
N TRP A 23 -27.01 -5.91 8.98
CA TRP A 23 -25.84 -5.70 8.15
C TRP A 23 -25.60 -4.22 7.84
N ASN A 24 -26.65 -3.45 7.55
CA ASN A 24 -26.51 -2.02 7.33
C ASN A 24 -26.23 -1.23 8.63
N GLN A 25 -26.60 -1.75 9.80
CA GLN A 25 -26.28 -1.13 11.09
C GLN A 25 -24.86 -1.46 11.57
N ASP A 26 -24.44 -2.72 11.40
CA ASP A 26 -23.11 -3.21 11.78
C ASP A 26 -22.03 -2.72 10.80
N TYR A 27 -22.37 -2.53 9.52
CA TYR A 27 -21.40 -2.22 8.46
C TYR A 27 -21.71 -0.96 7.65
N GLY A 28 -22.87 -0.32 7.84
CA GLY A 28 -23.22 0.97 7.21
C GLY A 28 -22.84 2.19 8.05
N GLN A 29 -22.27 1.98 9.24
CA GLN A 29 -21.61 3.07 9.97
C GLN A 29 -20.25 3.33 9.33
N VAL A 30 -20.14 4.48 8.67
CA VAL A 30 -18.84 5.07 8.30
C VAL A 30 -18.00 5.09 9.57
N ALA A 31 -16.87 4.39 9.56
CA ALA A 31 -15.94 4.39 10.70
C ALA A 31 -15.67 5.84 11.14
N PRO A 32 -15.56 6.10 12.45
CA PRO A 32 -15.28 7.43 12.96
C PRO A 32 -14.05 8.02 12.26
N GLU A 33 -14.24 9.28 11.91
CA GLU A 33 -13.55 10.06 10.90
C GLU A 33 -12.11 10.39 11.33
N PRO A 34 -11.07 10.00 10.57
CA PRO A 34 -9.74 10.56 10.78
C PRO A 34 -9.73 12.00 10.25
N GLU A 35 -10.17 12.96 11.07
CA GLU A 35 -9.97 14.38 10.80
C GLU A 35 -8.47 14.70 10.81
N ALA A 36 -8.06 15.70 10.02
CA ALA A 36 -6.73 16.28 10.18
C ALA A 36 -6.60 16.79 11.63
N PRO A 37 -5.49 16.54 12.33
CA PRO A 37 -5.30 17.07 13.67
C PRO A 37 -5.50 18.59 13.66
N THR A 38 -6.42 19.06 14.49
CA THR A 38 -6.81 20.47 14.59
C THR A 38 -5.84 21.22 15.50
N PHE A 39 -5.48 22.45 15.12
CA PHE A 39 -4.69 23.35 15.97
C PHE A 39 -5.56 23.91 17.10
N THR A 40 -5.22 23.59 18.36
CA THR A 40 -5.75 24.33 19.52
C THR A 40 -4.66 24.52 20.57
N ALA A 41 -4.39 25.79 20.91
CA ALA A 41 -3.62 26.18 22.07
C ALA A 41 -4.28 25.65 23.38
N PRO A 42 -3.51 25.24 24.41
CA PRO A 42 -4.07 24.45 25.50
C PRO A 42 -4.81 25.30 26.55
N ALA A 43 -5.89 24.72 27.07
CA ALA A 43 -6.36 24.96 28.44
C ALA A 43 -5.90 23.77 29.32
N PRO A 44 -5.58 23.98 30.60
CA PRO A 44 -4.90 22.98 31.41
C PRO A 44 -5.88 21.95 32.02
N GLY A 45 -5.59 20.67 31.85
CA GLY A 45 -6.27 19.55 32.52
C GLY A 45 -5.38 18.31 32.54
N GLU A 46 -5.21 17.73 33.73
CA GLU A 46 -4.27 16.65 34.06
C GLU A 46 -4.56 15.33 33.33
N ALA A 47 -3.52 14.68 32.80
CA ALA A 47 -3.57 13.33 32.25
C ALA A 47 -2.48 12.43 32.85
N GLN A 48 -2.87 11.18 33.13
CA GLN A 48 -2.05 10.11 33.70
C GLN A 48 -1.06 9.53 32.68
N VAL A 49 0.09 9.08 33.19
CA VAL A 49 1.31 8.72 32.45
C VAL A 49 1.34 7.24 32.08
N VAL A 50 1.61 6.93 30.80
CA VAL A 50 2.17 5.65 30.33
C VAL A 50 3.34 5.98 29.38
N PRO A 51 4.53 5.36 29.48
CA PRO A 51 5.73 5.75 28.69
C PRO A 51 5.76 5.08 27.30
N ASP A 52 6.21 5.83 26.28
CA ASP A 52 6.50 5.37 24.91
C ASP A 52 8.03 5.50 24.64
N GLU A 53 8.68 4.43 24.18
CA GLU A 53 10.09 4.38 23.76
C GLU A 53 10.17 4.34 22.23
N ASP A 54 10.77 5.34 21.57
CA ASP A 54 10.63 5.51 20.11
C ASP A 54 11.97 5.88 19.40
N GLY A 55 12.95 4.97 19.48
CA GLY A 55 14.19 5.02 18.69
C GLY A 55 14.10 4.17 17.42
N LEU A 56 14.63 4.66 16.29
CA LEU A 56 14.74 3.90 15.04
C LEU A 56 15.94 2.93 15.09
N ALA A 57 15.80 1.82 15.82
CA ALA A 57 16.85 0.81 15.91
C ALA A 57 16.85 -0.12 14.69
N VAL A 58 18.04 -0.39 14.13
CA VAL A 58 18.23 -1.37 13.05
C VAL A 58 18.64 -2.71 13.67
N PRO A 59 18.04 -3.85 13.26
CA PRO A 59 18.46 -5.16 13.74
C PRO A 59 19.93 -5.45 13.40
N ALA A 60 20.71 -5.95 14.37
CA ALA A 60 22.09 -6.34 14.14
C ALA A 60 22.16 -7.55 13.17
N ALA A 61 22.97 -7.43 12.10
CA ALA A 61 23.28 -8.56 11.22
C ALA A 61 24.24 -9.54 11.92
N PRO A 62 24.17 -10.86 11.65
CA PRO A 62 25.11 -11.80 12.23
C PRO A 62 26.42 -11.82 11.43
N GLN A 63 27.44 -11.05 11.83
CA GLN A 63 28.84 -11.50 11.84
C GLN A 63 29.84 -10.52 12.49
N ALA A 64 30.75 -11.15 13.25
CA ALA A 64 32.05 -10.72 13.75
C ALA A 64 32.10 -9.56 14.75
N GLU A 65 32.39 -9.95 16.00
CA GLU A 65 32.84 -9.13 17.11
C GLU A 65 33.78 -8.00 16.65
N HIS A 66 33.30 -6.77 16.66
CA HIS A 66 33.92 -5.57 17.24
C HIS A 66 32.76 -4.71 17.75
N GLY A 67 32.84 -4.32 19.02
CA GLY A 67 31.68 -3.99 19.85
C GLY A 67 30.84 -2.82 19.39
N VAL A 68 29.56 -3.11 19.13
CA VAL A 68 28.45 -2.18 19.38
C VAL A 68 27.39 -2.99 20.12
N ALA A 69 27.53 -3.07 21.43
CA ALA A 69 26.50 -3.58 22.32
C ALA A 69 26.56 -2.73 23.59
N ASP A 70 25.65 -1.76 23.70
CA ASP A 70 24.83 -1.68 24.89
C ASP A 70 23.48 -1.05 24.57
N ALA A 71 22.44 -1.65 25.13
CA ALA A 71 21.07 -1.19 25.02
C ALA A 71 20.93 0.20 25.68
N MET A 72 20.10 1.05 25.07
CA MET A 72 19.88 2.43 25.52
C MET A 72 19.13 2.50 26.86
N PRO A 73 19.49 3.42 27.77
CA PRO A 73 18.61 3.87 28.84
C PRO A 73 17.49 4.78 28.29
N THR A 74 16.28 4.51 28.75
CA THR A 74 15.02 5.20 28.41
C THR A 74 14.98 6.64 28.89
N GLU A 75 14.83 7.61 27.98
CA GLU A 75 14.34 8.95 28.31
C GLU A 75 12.91 9.11 27.81
N ALA A 76 12.01 9.50 28.72
CA ALA A 76 10.57 9.49 28.53
C ALA A 76 10.11 10.60 27.57
N ALA A 77 9.48 10.23 26.45
CA ALA A 77 8.70 11.17 25.65
C ALA A 77 7.35 11.45 26.33
N GLN A 78 7.00 12.73 26.48
CA GLN A 78 5.71 13.17 27.02
C GLN A 78 4.59 12.95 25.97
N PRO A 79 3.49 12.25 26.30
CA PRO A 79 2.30 12.20 25.45
C PRO A 79 1.41 13.42 25.74
N GLY A 80 0.99 14.15 24.69
CA GLY A 80 -0.06 15.15 24.80
C GLY A 80 0.35 16.62 24.73
N ALA A 81 1.61 16.95 24.41
CA ALA A 81 1.88 18.28 23.87
C ALA A 81 1.14 18.40 22.52
N ALA A 82 0.36 19.46 22.33
CA ALA A 82 -0.08 19.85 21.00
C ALA A 82 1.19 19.92 20.14
N ARG A 83 1.41 18.92 19.28
CA ARG A 83 2.60 18.88 18.45
C ARG A 83 2.40 19.97 17.42
N ASP A 84 3.29 20.96 17.41
CA ASP A 84 3.32 22.00 16.38
C ASP A 84 3.75 21.35 15.06
N LEU A 85 2.82 20.60 14.46
CA LEU A 85 3.04 19.90 13.20
C LEU A 85 3.21 20.91 12.08
N ILE A 86 4.14 20.62 11.18
CA ILE A 86 4.40 21.43 9.99
C ILE A 86 3.46 20.96 8.89
N ALA A 87 2.58 21.85 8.42
CA ALA A 87 1.62 21.57 7.37
C ALA A 87 2.21 21.82 5.99
N VAL A 88 2.12 20.84 5.09
CA VAL A 88 2.59 20.97 3.71
C VAL A 88 1.46 20.58 2.75
N ALA A 89 1.04 21.51 1.90
CA ALA A 89 -0.03 21.29 0.93
C ALA A 89 0.46 21.47 -0.51
N THR A 90 0.16 20.49 -1.36
CA THR A 90 0.33 20.55 -2.82
C THR A 90 -1.02 20.35 -3.52
N ASP A 91 -1.01 20.22 -4.84
CA ASP A 91 -2.19 19.90 -5.64
C ASP A 91 -2.71 18.47 -5.45
N VAL A 92 -1.84 17.55 -5.00
CA VAL A 92 -2.13 16.11 -4.84
C VAL A 92 -1.87 15.55 -3.44
N LEU A 93 -1.19 16.28 -2.56
CA LEU A 93 -0.84 15.85 -1.21
C LEU A 93 -1.19 16.93 -0.17
N ASP A 94 -1.76 16.52 0.97
CA ASP A 94 -1.83 17.33 2.18
C ASP A 94 -1.18 16.56 3.34
N ILE A 95 -0.04 17.06 3.83
CA ILE A 95 0.87 16.35 4.72
C ILE A 95 1.04 17.09 6.05
N ARG A 96 1.21 16.35 7.15
CA ARG A 96 1.70 16.89 8.43
C ARG A 96 3.01 16.20 8.81
N ILE A 97 4.01 17.02 9.09
CA ILE A 97 5.35 16.58 9.51
C ILE A 97 5.52 16.87 11.01
N ASP A 98 5.93 15.86 11.77
CA ASP A 98 6.31 15.99 13.17
C ASP A 98 7.75 16.53 13.26
N PRO A 99 8.00 17.72 13.83
CA PRO A 99 9.35 18.27 13.98
C PRO A 99 10.27 17.38 14.83
N GLN A 100 9.71 16.48 15.65
CA GLN A 100 10.50 15.47 16.34
C GLN A 100 10.86 14.34 15.37
N GLY A 101 12.09 14.36 14.87
CA GLY A 101 12.60 13.41 13.89
C GLY A 101 12.18 13.67 12.44
N GLY A 102 11.19 14.52 12.18
CA GLY A 102 10.71 14.83 10.83
C GLY A 102 9.86 13.72 10.23
N ASP A 103 8.97 13.09 11.01
CA ASP A 103 8.13 12.00 10.51
C ASP A 103 6.87 12.53 9.82
N ILE A 104 6.41 11.87 8.77
CA ILE A 104 5.12 12.16 8.16
C ILE A 104 4.06 11.33 8.89
N VAL A 105 3.30 12.01 9.74
CA VAL A 105 2.27 11.42 10.62
C VAL A 105 0.86 11.49 10.05
N TYR A 106 0.69 12.30 8.99
CA TYR A 106 -0.57 12.44 8.26
C TYR A 106 -0.30 12.72 6.79
N ALA A 107 -1.06 12.07 5.91
CA ALA A 107 -1.06 12.34 4.48
C ALA A 107 -2.44 12.06 3.89
N ALA A 108 -3.09 13.11 3.40
CA ALA A 108 -4.32 13.02 2.62
C ALA A 108 -4.06 13.29 1.13
N LEU A 109 -4.97 12.78 0.30
CA LEU A 109 -4.89 12.83 -1.16
C LEU A 109 -6.05 13.66 -1.72
N PRO A 110 -5.92 14.99 -1.87
CA PRO A 110 -6.99 15.90 -2.32
C PRO A 110 -7.73 15.49 -3.60
N GLN A 111 -7.05 14.81 -4.54
CA GLN A 111 -7.65 14.34 -5.79
C GLN A 111 -8.48 13.05 -5.66
N HIS A 112 -8.46 12.40 -4.50
CA HIS A 112 -9.14 11.15 -4.23
C HIS A 112 -10.14 11.32 -3.09
N ARG A 113 -11.42 11.09 -3.35
CA ARG A 113 -12.47 11.20 -2.33
C ARG A 113 -12.45 9.98 -1.40
N MET A 114 -12.75 10.19 -0.11
CA MET A 114 -12.82 9.10 0.88
C MET A 114 -13.81 8.01 0.46
N VAL A 115 -14.99 8.42 0.00
CA VAL A 115 -16.04 7.56 -0.57
C VAL A 115 -16.72 8.29 -1.73
N LEU A 116 -17.52 7.57 -2.51
CA LEU A 116 -18.35 8.18 -3.56
C LEU A 116 -19.22 9.30 -2.95
N ASP A 117 -19.31 10.44 -3.65
CA ASP A 117 -20.06 11.63 -3.24
C ASP A 117 -19.57 12.34 -1.95
N SER A 118 -18.41 11.97 -1.40
CA SER A 118 -17.76 12.71 -0.31
C SER A 118 -16.97 13.90 -0.85
N GLU A 119 -17.05 15.05 -0.17
CA GLU A 119 -16.16 16.20 -0.41
C GLU A 119 -14.83 16.09 0.36
N ARG A 120 -14.71 15.09 1.24
CA ARG A 120 -13.48 14.84 2.02
C ARG A 120 -12.46 14.02 1.23
N PRO A 121 -11.17 14.38 1.30
CA PRO A 121 -10.11 13.62 0.67
C PRO A 121 -9.87 12.29 1.39
N TYR A 122 -9.32 11.33 0.66
CA TYR A 122 -8.88 10.06 1.20
C TYR A 122 -7.62 10.29 2.03
N VAL A 123 -7.64 9.85 3.29
CA VAL A 123 -6.49 9.91 4.20
C VAL A 123 -5.75 8.59 4.13
N LEU A 124 -4.51 8.61 3.61
CA LEU A 124 -3.66 7.43 3.51
C LEU A 124 -2.89 7.20 4.83
N LEU A 125 -2.11 8.19 5.27
CA LEU A 125 -1.37 8.14 6.54
C LEU A 125 -2.14 8.89 7.63
N SER A 126 -2.19 8.32 8.82
CA SER A 126 -2.85 8.93 9.99
C SER A 126 -2.29 8.31 11.27
N ASP A 127 -2.03 9.10 12.31
CA ASP A 127 -1.72 8.60 13.65
C ASP A 127 -2.76 9.10 14.65
N ASN A 128 -3.78 8.29 14.91
CA ASN A 128 -4.83 8.56 15.90
C ASN A 128 -5.28 7.26 16.58
N GLU A 129 -6.28 7.36 17.46
CA GLU A 129 -6.81 6.22 18.23
C GLU A 129 -7.43 5.11 17.37
N THR A 130 -7.93 5.45 16.17
CA THR A 130 -8.60 4.49 15.27
C THR A 130 -7.64 3.77 14.33
N ARG A 131 -6.55 4.46 13.97
CA ARG A 131 -5.55 3.98 13.02
C ARG A 131 -4.24 4.70 13.24
N SER A 132 -3.18 3.91 13.40
CA SER A 132 -1.79 4.36 13.38
C SER A 132 -1.08 3.82 12.14
N TYR A 133 -0.79 4.71 11.21
CA TYR A 133 -0.05 4.47 9.98
C TYR A 133 0.79 5.70 9.63
N VAL A 134 2.10 5.59 9.80
CA VAL A 134 3.05 6.71 9.65
C VAL A 134 4.23 6.33 8.76
N ALA A 135 4.77 7.33 8.07
CA ALA A 135 6.02 7.20 7.33
C ALA A 135 7.13 7.89 8.11
N ARG A 136 8.04 7.09 8.66
CA ARG A 136 9.13 7.55 9.51
C ARG A 136 10.42 7.64 8.72
N SER A 137 11.23 8.64 9.03
CA SER A 137 12.59 8.74 8.51
C SER A 137 13.50 9.32 9.58
N GLY A 138 14.69 8.77 9.69
CA GLY A 138 15.67 9.24 10.66
C GLY A 138 17.10 9.04 10.19
N LEU A 139 17.98 9.82 10.81
CA LEU A 139 19.41 9.71 10.67
C LEU A 139 19.94 9.02 11.92
N GLN A 140 20.58 7.86 11.75
CA GLN A 140 21.38 7.28 12.82
C GLN A 140 22.80 7.83 12.67
N LEU A 141 23.23 8.60 13.66
CA LEU A 141 24.54 9.23 13.74
C LEU A 141 25.34 8.56 14.87
N ASP A 142 26.61 8.27 14.64
CA ASP A 142 27.49 7.74 15.67
C ASP A 142 27.61 8.74 16.84
N GLY A 143 27.57 8.24 18.08
CA GLY A 143 27.54 9.06 19.29
C GLY A 143 26.19 9.72 19.62
N HIS A 144 25.24 9.79 18.68
CA HIS A 144 23.92 10.35 18.93
C HIS A 144 22.90 9.30 19.40
N SER A 145 22.19 9.62 20.47
CA SER A 145 21.13 8.77 21.00
C SER A 145 19.78 9.49 20.89
N GLY A 146 18.79 8.81 20.30
CA GLY A 146 17.42 9.33 20.19
C GLY A 146 17.13 10.00 18.85
N ARG A 147 16.06 10.79 18.83
CA ARG A 147 15.56 11.46 17.62
C ARG A 147 16.03 12.90 17.59
N ILE A 148 16.58 13.33 16.45
CA ILE A 148 16.94 14.73 16.21
C ILE A 148 15.66 15.58 16.22
N SER A 149 15.63 16.60 17.06
CA SER A 149 14.58 17.63 17.02
C SER A 149 14.91 18.64 15.94
N PHE A 150 13.92 18.96 15.10
CA PHE A 150 14.09 19.92 14.04
C PHE A 150 13.24 21.18 14.27
N THR A 151 13.71 22.28 13.69
CA THR A 151 13.00 23.54 13.57
C THR A 151 12.76 23.85 12.10
N SER A 152 11.74 24.63 11.79
CA SER A 152 11.42 25.04 10.42
C SER A 152 11.12 26.52 10.38
N ASP A 153 11.42 27.16 9.25
CA ASP A 153 11.18 28.60 9.08
C ASP A 153 9.69 28.96 9.18
N ASN A 154 8.82 28.05 8.75
CA ASN A 154 7.38 28.23 8.77
C ASN A 154 6.68 26.98 9.32
N THR A 155 5.47 27.17 9.85
CA THR A 155 4.60 26.06 10.27
C THR A 155 3.66 25.59 9.15
N SER A 156 3.60 26.32 8.03
CA SER A 156 2.80 25.96 6.87
C SER A 156 3.49 26.32 5.56
N TYR A 157 3.48 25.37 4.63
CA TYR A 157 4.01 25.47 3.28
C TYR A 157 2.92 25.09 2.29
N ARG A 158 2.82 25.83 1.18
CA ARG A 158 1.88 25.53 0.10
C ARG A 158 2.54 25.72 -1.25
N LEU A 159 2.39 24.74 -2.13
CA LEU A 159 2.76 24.87 -3.53
C LEU A 159 1.76 25.80 -4.22
N THR A 160 2.21 26.97 -4.67
CA THR A 160 1.35 27.94 -5.36
C THR A 160 1.15 27.54 -6.81
N ASP A 161 0.10 28.02 -7.49
CA ASP A 161 -0.24 27.63 -8.87
C ASP A 161 0.87 27.91 -9.90
N ASP A 162 1.76 28.88 -9.62
CA ASP A 162 2.86 29.26 -10.50
C ASP A 162 4.13 28.39 -10.31
N ASP A 163 4.22 27.65 -9.20
CA ASP A 163 5.39 26.86 -8.84
C ASP A 163 5.26 25.40 -9.32
N ASN A 164 6.35 24.79 -9.77
CA ASN A 164 6.37 23.35 -10.07
C ASN A 164 7.03 22.51 -8.96
N ARG A 165 7.65 23.17 -7.98
CA ARG A 165 8.39 22.52 -6.91
C ARG A 165 8.23 23.29 -5.60
N LEU A 166 8.04 22.55 -4.52
CA LEU A 166 8.06 23.07 -3.16
C LEU A 166 9.17 22.37 -2.38
N VAL A 167 9.95 23.12 -1.61
CA VAL A 167 11.01 22.60 -0.75
C VAL A 167 10.71 23.02 0.69
N VAL A 168 10.77 22.06 1.61
CA VAL A 168 10.59 22.28 3.04
C VAL A 168 11.85 21.79 3.74
N ASP A 169 12.59 22.74 4.32
CA ASP A 169 13.80 22.47 5.06
C ASP A 169 13.51 22.50 6.56
N LEU A 170 13.99 21.45 7.24
CA LEU A 170 13.99 21.35 8.68
C LEU A 170 15.44 21.36 9.16
N HIS A 171 15.75 22.27 10.08
CA HIS A 171 17.07 22.51 10.62
C HIS A 171 17.21 21.87 12.00
N GLY A 172 18.22 21.05 12.19
CA GLY A 172 18.57 20.41 13.45
C GLY A 172 20.07 20.31 13.61
N GLU A 173 20.50 19.94 14.81
CA GLU A 173 21.89 19.72 15.16
C GLU A 173 21.97 18.49 16.07
N ALA A 174 22.98 17.66 15.86
CA ALA A 174 23.24 16.48 16.69
C ALA A 174 24.74 16.26 16.80
N ASP A 175 25.27 16.29 18.03
CA ASP A 175 26.66 15.94 18.36
C ASP A 175 27.71 16.62 17.45
N GLY A 176 27.57 17.93 17.24
CA GLY A 176 28.47 18.71 16.40
C GLY A 176 28.28 18.50 14.89
N VAL A 177 27.18 17.88 14.47
CA VAL A 177 26.79 17.77 13.07
C VAL A 177 25.54 18.60 12.83
N GLU A 178 25.65 19.61 11.96
CA GLU A 178 24.50 20.35 11.47
C GLU A 178 23.73 19.48 10.46
N VAL A 179 22.42 19.39 10.63
CA VAL A 179 21.55 18.52 9.83
C VAL A 179 20.41 19.34 9.24
N ILE A 180 20.35 19.38 7.91
CA ILE A 180 19.18 19.89 7.18
C ILE A 180 18.43 18.70 6.60
N LYS A 181 17.23 18.44 7.12
CA LYS A 181 16.30 17.47 6.55
C LYS A 181 15.38 18.19 5.57
N ARG A 182 15.54 17.88 4.28
CA ARG A 182 14.84 18.50 3.16
C ARG A 182 13.78 17.57 2.59
N PHE A 183 12.56 18.05 2.52
CA PHE A 183 11.48 17.44 1.73
C PHE A 183 11.30 18.22 0.43
N SER A 184 11.40 17.55 -0.72
CA SER A 184 11.07 18.15 -2.02
C SER A 184 9.82 17.52 -2.60
N PHE A 185 8.89 18.38 -3.01
CA PHE A 185 7.62 18.02 -3.64
C PHE A 185 7.58 18.58 -5.05
N GLU A 186 7.03 17.81 -5.98
CA GLU A 186 6.79 18.23 -7.35
C GLU A 186 5.29 18.26 -7.63
N ARG A 187 4.85 19.21 -8.48
CA ARG A 187 3.45 19.32 -8.88
C ARG A 187 2.94 18.02 -9.50
N GLY A 188 1.77 17.55 -9.07
CA GLY A 188 1.14 16.34 -9.58
C GLY A 188 1.83 15.02 -9.20
N SER A 189 2.87 15.08 -8.36
CA SER A 189 3.64 13.91 -7.93
C SER A 189 3.27 13.47 -6.52
N TYR A 190 3.09 12.16 -6.33
CA TYR A 190 2.96 11.53 -5.02
C TYR A 190 4.31 11.05 -4.45
N ALA A 191 5.40 11.28 -5.19
CA ALA A 191 6.76 11.00 -4.76
C ALA A 191 7.35 12.23 -4.06
N VAL A 192 7.81 12.03 -2.83
CA VAL A 192 8.44 13.04 -1.99
C VAL A 192 9.91 12.67 -1.83
N GLU A 193 10.82 13.50 -2.32
CA GLU A 193 12.25 13.30 -2.06
C GLU A 193 12.56 13.73 -0.63
N VAL A 194 13.16 12.84 0.15
CA VAL A 194 13.62 13.12 1.52
C VAL A 194 15.13 12.98 1.56
N ALA A 195 15.81 14.08 1.87
CA ALA A 195 17.26 14.14 1.92
C ALA A 195 17.75 14.75 3.24
N TYR A 196 18.83 14.20 3.78
CA TYR A 196 19.63 14.78 4.85
C TYR A 196 20.88 15.37 4.24
N HIS A 197 21.07 16.67 4.43
CA HIS A 197 22.33 17.36 4.20
C HIS A 197 23.04 17.49 5.54
N LEU A 198 24.25 16.96 5.62
CA LEU A 198 25.06 16.90 6.84
C LEU A 198 26.27 17.78 6.65
N ALA A 199 26.57 18.62 7.64
CA ALA A 199 27.85 19.31 7.77
C ALA A 199 28.47 18.94 9.12
N ASN A 200 29.57 18.20 9.07
CA ASN A 200 30.29 17.77 10.27
C ASN A 200 31.18 18.92 10.75
N THR A 201 30.89 19.50 11.92
CA THR A 201 31.68 20.60 12.49
C THR A 201 32.77 20.10 13.43
N ASN A 202 32.86 18.78 13.65
CA ASN A 202 33.87 18.16 14.50
C ASN A 202 35.22 18.00 13.80
N GLU A 203 36.29 17.90 14.60
CA GLU A 203 37.66 17.58 14.15
C GLU A 203 37.86 16.08 13.81
N GLU A 204 36.89 15.24 14.16
CA GLU A 204 36.89 13.79 13.90
C GLU A 204 35.80 13.41 12.89
N PRO A 205 36.02 12.35 12.07
CA PRO A 205 35.00 11.86 11.16
C PRO A 205 33.83 11.23 11.92
N VAL A 206 32.61 11.44 11.43
CA VAL A 206 31.37 10.89 12.02
C VAL A 206 30.70 9.94 11.04
N SER A 207 30.24 8.80 11.52
CA SER A 207 29.48 7.85 10.69
C SER A 207 27.98 8.13 10.77
N ALA A 208 27.32 8.16 9.62
CA ALA A 208 25.90 8.41 9.51
C ALA A 208 25.22 7.39 8.59
N ARG A 209 23.97 7.05 8.87
CA ARG A 209 23.13 6.27 7.95
C ARG A 209 21.68 6.74 7.97
N PHE A 210 21.05 6.72 6.80
CA PHE A 210 19.63 7.04 6.65
C PHE A 210 18.79 5.76 6.81
N ILE A 211 17.82 5.80 7.71
CA ILE A 211 16.79 4.78 7.92
C ILE A 211 15.42 5.35 7.53
N GLY A 212 14.69 4.64 6.67
CA GLY A 212 13.28 4.93 6.37
C GLY A 212 12.39 3.75 6.76
N GLN A 213 11.30 4.04 7.46
CA GLN A 213 10.34 3.03 7.92
C GLN A 213 8.91 3.41 7.57
N LEU A 214 8.09 2.41 7.32
CA LEU A 214 6.63 2.51 7.26
C LEU A 214 6.11 1.69 8.43
N ALA A 215 5.44 2.34 9.38
CA ALA A 215 4.89 1.69 10.57
C ALA A 215 3.37 1.74 10.52
N ARG A 216 2.72 0.58 10.56
CA ARG A 216 1.25 0.46 10.49
C ARG A 216 0.71 -0.58 11.45
N ASP A 217 -0.36 -0.22 12.15
CA ASP A 217 -1.14 -1.17 12.96
C ASP A 217 -1.95 -2.18 12.10
N ASN A 218 -2.73 -3.04 12.77
CA ASN A 218 -3.60 -4.02 12.12
C ASN A 218 -5.01 -3.47 11.83
N SER A 219 -5.20 -2.14 11.80
CA SER A 219 -6.49 -1.55 11.43
C SER A 219 -6.86 -1.86 9.97
N PRO A 220 -8.15 -2.05 9.66
CA PRO A 220 -8.59 -2.41 8.32
C PRO A 220 -8.27 -1.34 7.28
N ASP A 221 -8.20 -1.76 6.02
CA ASP A 221 -8.03 -0.85 4.88
C ASP A 221 -9.28 0.04 4.74
N PRO A 222 -9.16 1.38 4.84
CA PRO A 222 -10.28 2.31 4.74
C PRO A 222 -10.94 2.31 3.36
N SER A 223 -10.22 1.86 2.33
CA SER A 223 -10.72 1.75 0.96
C SER A 223 -11.39 0.40 0.65
N SER A 224 -11.30 -0.56 1.57
CA SER A 224 -11.96 -1.86 1.40
C SER A 224 -13.48 -1.70 1.58
N GLY A 225 -14.23 -1.84 0.49
CA GLY A 225 -15.69 -1.79 0.52
C GLY A 225 -16.30 -3.06 1.14
N VAL A 226 -17.49 -2.92 1.73
CA VAL A 226 -18.30 -4.01 2.35
C VAL A 226 -18.87 -5.00 1.30
N ALA A 227 -18.47 -4.92 0.04
CA ALA A 227 -18.99 -5.81 -0.99
C ALA A 227 -18.44 -7.23 -0.82
N MET A 228 -19.32 -8.25 -0.96
CA MET A 228 -19.05 -9.69 -1.02
C MET A 228 -18.04 -10.06 -2.13
N GLY A 229 -16.80 -9.61 -2.01
CA GLY A 229 -15.69 -9.80 -2.91
C GLY A 229 -14.42 -10.08 -2.12
N MET A 230 -13.44 -10.72 -2.77
CA MET A 230 -12.15 -11.05 -2.16
C MET A 230 -11.55 -9.82 -1.48
N SER A 231 -11.11 -9.96 -0.24
CA SER A 231 -10.35 -8.92 0.46
C SER A 231 -9.10 -8.61 -0.35
N SER A 232 -8.86 -7.33 -0.60
CA SER A 232 -7.57 -6.90 -1.12
C SER A 232 -6.48 -7.22 -0.13
N PHE A 233 -5.30 -7.55 -0.65
CA PHE A 233 -4.12 -7.73 0.17
C PHE A 233 -3.79 -6.43 0.92
N LEU A 234 -3.70 -6.53 2.25
CA LEU A 234 -3.20 -5.50 3.16
C LEU A 234 -1.97 -6.09 3.86
N GLY A 235 -0.80 -5.51 3.63
CA GLY A 235 0.45 -6.04 4.18
C GLY A 235 1.67 -5.26 3.69
N ALA A 236 2.84 -5.72 4.09
CA ALA A 236 4.10 -5.18 3.59
C ALA A 236 4.48 -5.82 2.25
N ALA A 237 5.35 -5.16 1.51
CA ALA A 237 6.00 -5.73 0.35
C ALA A 237 7.42 -5.21 0.18
N TYR A 238 8.25 -6.04 -0.42
CA TYR A 238 9.67 -5.80 -0.62
C TYR A 238 10.03 -6.12 -2.07
N SER A 239 11.05 -5.45 -2.58
CA SER A 239 11.67 -5.77 -3.86
C SER A 239 13.18 -5.70 -3.74
N SER A 240 13.84 -6.70 -4.32
CA SER A 240 15.28 -6.77 -4.48
C SER A 240 15.62 -7.26 -5.90
N PRO A 241 16.88 -7.13 -6.35
CA PRO A 241 17.33 -7.72 -7.61
C PRO A 241 17.10 -9.24 -7.69
N GLU A 242 17.19 -9.94 -6.55
CA GLU A 242 16.98 -11.39 -6.43
C GLU A 242 15.49 -11.76 -6.40
N GLU A 243 14.68 -10.96 -5.71
CA GLU A 243 13.24 -11.16 -5.55
C GLU A 243 12.49 -9.90 -5.94
N ARG A 244 12.04 -9.86 -7.21
CA ARG A 244 11.44 -8.68 -7.83
C ARG A 244 10.21 -8.14 -7.09
N TYR A 245 9.47 -9.01 -6.42
CA TYR A 245 8.29 -8.64 -5.64
C TYR A 245 7.95 -9.73 -4.63
N GLN A 246 8.01 -9.40 -3.35
CA GLN A 246 7.61 -10.26 -2.25
C GLN A 246 6.54 -9.58 -1.42
N LYS A 247 5.42 -10.27 -1.20
CA LYS A 247 4.41 -9.87 -0.23
C LYS A 247 4.72 -10.49 1.12
N VAL A 248 4.52 -9.71 2.18
CA VAL A 248 4.73 -10.14 3.56
C VAL A 248 3.48 -9.75 4.35
N ASP A 249 2.78 -10.75 4.86
CA ASP A 249 1.61 -10.55 5.72
C ASP A 249 2.06 -9.90 7.05
N PHE A 250 1.19 -9.09 7.65
CA PHE A 250 1.51 -8.49 8.95
C PHE A 250 1.72 -9.55 10.03
N ASP A 251 0.95 -10.63 10.02
CA ASP A 251 1.15 -11.77 10.94
C ASP A 251 2.57 -12.36 10.82
N ASP A 252 3.13 -12.43 9.61
CA ASP A 252 4.51 -12.91 9.39
C ASP A 252 5.55 -11.94 9.98
N ILE A 253 5.27 -10.63 9.98
CA ILE A 253 6.13 -9.62 10.63
C ILE A 253 6.05 -9.76 12.15
N GLN A 254 4.84 -9.91 12.70
CA GLN A 254 4.63 -10.08 14.14
C GLN A 254 5.27 -11.36 14.68
N ASP A 255 5.28 -12.43 13.89
CA ASP A 255 5.94 -13.69 14.22
C ASP A 255 7.47 -13.66 14.00
N GLY A 256 8.04 -12.56 13.50
CA GLY A 256 9.47 -12.45 13.18
C GLY A 256 9.92 -13.39 12.06
N ARG A 257 9.01 -13.77 11.15
CA ARG A 257 9.27 -14.72 10.05
C ARG A 257 9.92 -14.05 8.82
N PHE A 258 10.04 -12.73 8.82
CA PHE A 258 10.76 -12.02 7.76
C PHE A 258 12.27 -12.16 7.93
N ALA A 259 12.94 -12.69 6.91
CA ALA A 259 14.39 -12.73 6.85
C ALA A 259 14.94 -11.39 6.36
N ASN A 260 15.57 -10.65 7.28
CA ASN A 260 16.34 -9.44 6.95
C ASN A 260 17.38 -9.76 5.89
N ARG A 261 17.53 -8.87 4.92
CA ARG A 261 18.41 -9.11 3.77
C ARG A 261 19.07 -7.82 3.31
N ASP A 262 20.32 -7.96 2.91
CA ASP A 262 21.01 -6.94 2.14
C ASP A 262 20.51 -6.99 0.69
N SER A 263 20.23 -5.83 0.11
CA SER A 263 19.78 -5.67 -1.27
C SER A 263 20.44 -4.45 -1.91
N GLN A 264 20.93 -4.61 -3.13
CA GLN A 264 21.34 -3.47 -3.93
C GLN A 264 20.10 -2.75 -4.45
N GLY A 265 19.90 -1.51 -4.03
CA GLY A 265 18.69 -0.74 -4.34
C GLY A 265 17.46 -1.32 -3.68
N GLY A 266 16.44 -1.59 -4.48
CA GLY A 266 15.17 -2.13 -4.03
C GLY A 266 14.28 -1.09 -3.37
N TRP A 267 13.18 -1.56 -2.79
CA TRP A 267 12.23 -0.73 -2.07
C TRP A 267 11.45 -1.55 -1.05
N VAL A 268 10.88 -0.85 -0.07
CA VAL A 268 9.97 -1.41 0.93
C VAL A 268 8.65 -0.65 0.90
N ALA A 269 7.53 -1.34 1.03
CA ALA A 269 6.21 -0.74 0.89
C ALA A 269 5.20 -1.33 1.86
N ILE A 270 4.13 -0.57 2.11
CA ILE A 270 2.88 -1.06 2.68
C ILE A 270 1.80 -0.88 1.63
N ILE A 271 1.09 -1.98 1.34
CA ILE A 271 0.15 -2.11 0.24
C ILE A 271 -1.27 -2.17 0.80
N GLN A 272 -2.18 -1.43 0.16
CA GLN A 272 -3.62 -1.46 0.38
C GLN A 272 -4.35 -1.77 -0.94
N HIS A 273 -5.68 -1.70 -1.00
CA HIS A 273 -6.44 -1.97 -2.23
C HIS A 273 -6.00 -1.07 -3.38
N TYR A 274 -6.24 0.24 -3.27
CA TYR A 274 -5.98 1.23 -4.33
C TYR A 274 -4.72 2.07 -4.10
N PHE A 275 -4.16 2.06 -2.89
CA PHE A 275 -3.09 2.94 -2.46
C PHE A 275 -1.87 2.15 -1.98
N VAL A 276 -0.72 2.83 -1.97
CA VAL A 276 0.55 2.29 -1.49
C VAL A 276 1.39 3.42 -0.90
N SER A 277 2.11 3.12 0.18
CA SER A 277 3.26 3.92 0.58
C SER A 277 4.53 3.10 0.37
N ALA A 278 5.59 3.71 -0.13
CA ALA A 278 6.85 3.01 -0.35
C ALA A 278 8.06 3.91 -0.05
N TRP A 279 9.06 3.35 0.60
CA TRP A 279 10.40 3.93 0.65
C TRP A 279 11.27 3.29 -0.43
N ALA A 280 11.83 4.14 -1.28
CA ALA A 280 12.75 3.78 -2.36
C ALA A 280 14.11 4.46 -2.13
N PRO A 281 15.10 3.75 -1.55
CA PRO A 281 16.47 4.24 -1.50
C PRO A 281 17.10 4.35 -2.90
N PRO A 282 18.29 4.98 -3.03
CA PRO A 282 19.03 5.01 -4.29
C PRO A 282 19.32 3.58 -4.80
N GLN A 283 18.95 3.33 -6.05
CA GLN A 283 18.97 1.98 -6.63
C GLN A 283 20.39 1.41 -6.87
N ASN A 284 21.42 2.25 -6.73
CA ASN A 284 22.82 1.91 -6.90
C ASN A 284 23.57 1.67 -5.58
N GLN A 285 22.89 1.70 -4.43
CA GLN A 285 23.50 1.53 -3.10
C GLN A 285 23.12 0.19 -2.46
N GLN A 286 23.99 -0.32 -1.58
CA GLN A 286 23.67 -1.48 -0.76
C GLN A 286 22.83 -1.04 0.44
N ASN A 287 21.61 -1.56 0.53
CA ASN A 287 20.66 -1.26 1.60
C ASN A 287 20.36 -2.53 2.40
N LEU A 288 20.05 -2.38 3.67
CA LEU A 288 19.48 -3.45 4.49
C LEU A 288 17.96 -3.29 4.50
N GLN A 289 17.23 -4.30 4.06
CA GLN A 289 15.78 -4.37 4.16
C GLN A 289 15.39 -5.25 5.34
N TYR A 290 14.50 -4.76 6.20
CA TYR A 290 14.08 -5.49 7.39
C TYR A 290 12.59 -5.26 7.69
N ALA A 291 12.05 -6.15 8.51
CA ALA A 291 10.74 -6.01 9.11
C ALA A 291 10.85 -6.20 10.62
N THR A 292 10.05 -5.48 11.39
CA THR A 292 10.00 -5.63 12.85
C THR A 292 8.64 -5.15 13.36
N THR A 293 8.39 -5.33 14.65
CA THR A 293 7.37 -4.59 15.38
C THR A 293 8.00 -3.44 16.16
N ASP A 294 7.26 -2.35 16.35
CA ASP A 294 7.68 -1.25 17.23
C ASP A 294 7.04 -1.35 18.63
N SER A 295 7.35 -0.39 19.51
CA SER A 295 6.84 -0.30 20.88
C SER A 295 5.31 -0.17 20.96
N ARG A 296 4.67 0.36 19.91
CA ARG A 296 3.20 0.45 19.77
C ARG A 296 2.60 -0.78 19.08
N ASN A 297 3.37 -1.86 18.93
CA ASN A 297 2.99 -3.11 18.29
C ASN A 297 2.53 -2.92 16.82
N ARG A 298 3.07 -1.91 16.13
CA ARG A 298 2.83 -1.71 14.70
C ARG A 298 3.80 -2.55 13.89
N ASN A 299 3.33 -3.01 12.74
CA ASN A 299 4.14 -3.68 11.74
C ASN A 299 5.01 -2.65 11.04
N VAL A 300 6.32 -2.84 11.10
CA VAL A 300 7.32 -1.94 10.52
C VAL A 300 7.95 -2.60 9.32
N ALA A 301 7.82 -1.97 8.15
CA ALA A 301 8.59 -2.30 6.95
C ALA A 301 9.63 -1.21 6.70
N ALA A 302 10.90 -1.59 6.60
CA ALA A 302 12.00 -0.62 6.67
C ALA A 302 13.18 -0.93 5.76
N PHE A 303 13.87 0.14 5.37
CA PHE A 303 15.21 0.06 4.81
C PHE A 303 16.20 0.86 5.69
N ALA A 304 17.47 0.43 5.69
CA ALA A 304 18.59 1.21 6.17
C ALA A 304 19.64 1.32 5.06
N GLY A 305 20.01 2.54 4.72
CA GLY A 305 21.08 2.81 3.76
C GLY A 305 22.46 2.39 4.29
N PRO A 306 23.49 2.48 3.43
CA PRO A 306 24.86 2.16 3.83
C PRO A 306 25.36 3.15 4.88
N VAL A 307 26.27 2.69 5.73
CA VAL A 307 26.99 3.59 6.64
C VAL A 307 27.92 4.47 5.82
N THR A 308 27.75 5.78 5.95
CA THR A 308 28.54 6.79 5.26
C THR A 308 29.36 7.56 6.27
N THR A 309 30.68 7.57 6.12
CA THR A 309 31.58 8.37 6.95
C THR A 309 31.67 9.78 6.39
N VAL A 310 31.26 10.76 7.19
CA VAL A 310 31.44 12.20 6.92
C VAL A 310 32.78 12.60 7.50
N ALA A 311 33.68 13.12 6.66
CA ALA A 311 34.99 13.58 7.10
C ALA A 311 34.88 14.72 8.12
N ALA A 312 35.94 14.95 8.90
CA ALA A 312 36.07 16.16 9.73
C ALA A 312 35.93 17.41 8.86
N GLU A 313 35.15 18.39 9.32
CA GLU A 313 34.79 19.61 8.55
C GLU A 313 34.17 19.30 7.17
N GLY A 314 33.65 18.09 6.97
CA GLY A 314 33.15 17.60 5.70
C GLY A 314 31.63 17.68 5.57
N GLU A 315 31.14 17.55 4.34
CA GLU A 315 29.71 17.51 4.04
C GLU A 315 29.31 16.17 3.41
N ALA A 316 28.07 15.74 3.65
CA ALA A 316 27.49 14.57 3.01
C ALA A 316 26.00 14.77 2.72
N ARG A 317 25.50 14.03 1.72
CA ARG A 317 24.06 13.96 1.41
C ARG A 317 23.61 12.51 1.40
N LEU A 318 22.60 12.21 2.20
CA LEU A 318 21.90 10.92 2.23
C LEU A 318 20.46 11.16 1.84
N GLY A 319 19.87 10.34 0.97
CA GLY A 319 18.49 10.58 0.54
C GLY A 319 17.79 9.33 0.03
N ALA A 320 16.48 9.40 -0.02
CA ALA A 320 15.57 8.36 -0.50
C ALA A 320 14.24 9.02 -0.88
N THR A 321 13.47 8.31 -1.71
CA THR A 321 12.15 8.78 -2.14
C THR A 321 11.07 8.07 -1.34
N LEU A 322 10.13 8.83 -0.79
CA LEU A 322 8.91 8.32 -0.19
C LEU A 322 7.76 8.51 -1.18
N TYR A 323 7.16 7.42 -1.64
CA TYR A 323 5.89 7.46 -2.36
C TYR A 323 4.73 7.33 -1.39
N VAL A 324 3.71 8.19 -1.50
CA VAL A 324 2.47 8.14 -0.68
C VAL A 324 1.29 8.45 -1.57
N GLY A 325 0.65 7.44 -2.18
CA GLY A 325 -0.35 7.74 -3.20
C GLY A 325 -1.08 6.54 -3.79
N PRO A 326 -1.87 6.78 -4.86
CA PRO A 326 -2.60 5.74 -5.59
C PRO A 326 -1.63 4.82 -6.36
N LYS A 327 -2.05 3.59 -6.67
CA LYS A 327 -1.21 2.66 -7.43
C LYS A 327 -1.23 2.92 -8.94
N VAL A 328 -0.70 4.06 -9.37
CA VAL A 328 -0.58 4.44 -10.78
C VAL A 328 0.72 3.88 -11.36
N GLN A 329 0.64 2.89 -12.25
CA GLN A 329 1.82 2.14 -12.72
C GLN A 329 2.93 3.00 -13.30
N SER A 330 2.62 4.03 -14.08
CA SER A 330 3.63 4.91 -14.69
C SER A 330 4.43 5.67 -13.63
N GLN A 331 3.74 6.26 -12.66
CA GLN A 331 4.37 7.02 -11.58
C GLN A 331 5.17 6.12 -10.64
N LEU A 332 4.66 4.92 -10.34
CA LEU A 332 5.38 3.95 -9.51
C LEU A 332 6.70 3.51 -10.16
N GLU A 333 6.70 3.25 -11.47
CA GLU A 333 7.91 2.83 -12.19
C GLU A 333 8.97 3.95 -12.27
N GLU A 334 8.56 5.22 -12.25
CA GLU A 334 9.47 6.37 -12.17
C GLU A 334 10.20 6.47 -10.82
N VAL A 335 9.59 5.97 -9.75
CA VAL A 335 10.17 6.02 -8.39
C VAL A 335 11.21 4.93 -8.18
N ALA A 336 10.88 3.69 -8.50
CA ALA A 336 11.79 2.56 -8.35
C ALA A 336 11.43 1.42 -9.30
N GLU A 337 12.45 0.67 -9.71
CA GLU A 337 12.25 -0.51 -10.54
C GLU A 337 11.33 -1.52 -9.84
N ASN A 338 10.41 -2.13 -10.60
CA ASN A 338 9.44 -3.13 -10.13
C ASN A 338 8.39 -2.59 -9.14
N LEU A 339 8.38 -1.31 -8.76
CA LEU A 339 7.37 -0.77 -7.83
C LEU A 339 5.95 -0.83 -8.43
N ARG A 340 5.81 -0.81 -9.77
CA ARG A 340 4.52 -1.05 -10.44
C ARG A 340 3.90 -2.41 -10.15
N LEU A 341 4.69 -3.40 -9.70
CA LEU A 341 4.19 -4.75 -9.34
C LEU A 341 3.30 -4.74 -8.09
N THR A 342 3.26 -3.62 -7.35
CA THR A 342 2.29 -3.40 -6.25
C THR A 342 0.84 -3.36 -6.75
N VAL A 343 0.62 -3.11 -8.05
CA VAL A 343 -0.65 -3.36 -8.73
C VAL A 343 -0.79 -4.85 -9.01
N ASP A 344 -1.34 -5.57 -8.03
CA ASP A 344 -1.51 -7.01 -8.13
C ASP A 344 -2.78 -7.38 -8.91
N PHE A 345 -2.59 -7.89 -10.12
CA PHE A 345 -3.66 -8.48 -10.95
C PHE A 345 -3.91 -9.97 -10.64
N GLY A 346 -3.26 -10.51 -9.63
CA GLY A 346 -3.32 -11.90 -9.22
C GLY A 346 -2.70 -12.85 -10.25
N TRP A 347 -3.09 -14.12 -10.18
CA TRP A 347 -2.61 -15.17 -11.09
C TRP A 347 -2.80 -14.85 -12.58
N LEU A 348 -3.83 -14.07 -12.93
CA LEU A 348 -4.18 -13.73 -14.31
C LEU A 348 -3.44 -12.48 -14.83
N TRP A 349 -2.37 -12.04 -14.17
CA TRP A 349 -1.59 -10.85 -14.54
C TRP A 349 -1.16 -10.83 -16.02
N PHE A 350 -0.81 -11.98 -16.60
CA PHE A 350 -0.39 -12.09 -18.00
C PHE A 350 -1.52 -11.76 -18.99
N LEU A 351 -2.78 -11.92 -18.57
CA LEU A 351 -3.96 -11.57 -19.36
C LEU A 351 -4.48 -10.17 -18.99
N ALA A 352 -4.42 -9.81 -17.71
CA ALA A 352 -4.90 -8.53 -17.20
C ALA A 352 -4.02 -7.37 -17.69
N ASN A 353 -2.70 -7.50 -17.70
CA ASN A 353 -1.78 -6.43 -18.12
C ASN A 353 -2.03 -5.96 -19.57
N PRO A 354 -2.06 -6.84 -20.60
CA PRO A 354 -2.36 -6.41 -21.97
C PRO A 354 -3.76 -5.84 -22.12
N LEU A 355 -4.73 -6.37 -21.37
CA LEU A 355 -6.12 -5.91 -21.42
C LEU A 355 -6.28 -4.51 -20.82
N PHE A 356 -5.62 -4.26 -19.69
CA PHE A 356 -5.58 -2.94 -19.04
C PHE A 356 -4.85 -1.92 -19.91
N TRP A 357 -3.70 -2.28 -20.49
CA TRP A 357 -2.99 -1.42 -21.44
C TRP A 357 -3.89 -1.01 -22.61
N LEU A 358 -4.60 -1.97 -23.22
CA LEU A 358 -5.53 -1.67 -24.31
C LEU A 358 -6.70 -0.79 -23.85
N LEU A 359 -7.23 -1.03 -22.65
CA LEU A 359 -8.29 -0.21 -22.06
C LEU A 359 -7.84 1.24 -21.86
N ASP A 360 -6.63 1.43 -21.35
CA ASP A 360 -6.03 2.74 -21.11
C ASP A 360 -5.81 3.50 -22.42
N GLN A 361 -5.33 2.83 -23.47
CA GLN A 361 -5.23 3.44 -24.81
C GLN A 361 -6.58 3.89 -25.35
N ILE A 362 -7.63 3.05 -25.20
CA ILE A 362 -8.99 3.42 -25.59
C ILE A 362 -9.50 4.60 -24.76
N HIS A 363 -9.22 4.60 -23.45
CA HIS A 363 -9.57 5.70 -22.56
C HIS A 363 -8.87 7.01 -22.94
N GLY A 364 -7.60 6.98 -23.34
CA GLY A 364 -6.89 8.17 -23.83
C GLY A 364 -7.55 8.82 -25.06
N LEU A 365 -8.27 8.04 -25.88
CA LEU A 365 -9.00 8.53 -27.05
C LEU A 365 -10.40 9.07 -26.71
N ILE A 366 -11.11 8.42 -25.77
CA ILE A 366 -12.53 8.71 -25.48
C ILE A 366 -12.70 9.64 -24.28
N GLY A 367 -11.84 9.52 -23.27
CA GLY A 367 -11.93 10.22 -21.98
C GLY A 367 -13.04 9.71 -21.05
N ASN A 368 -13.62 8.53 -21.30
CA ASN A 368 -14.68 7.96 -20.46
C ASN A 368 -14.52 6.46 -20.26
N TRP A 369 -14.26 6.04 -19.02
CA TRP A 369 -14.04 4.64 -18.65
C TRP A 369 -15.19 3.69 -19.05
N GLY A 370 -16.45 4.13 -18.93
CA GLY A 370 -17.61 3.30 -19.27
C GLY A 370 -17.63 2.93 -20.75
N TRP A 371 -17.48 3.93 -21.63
CA TRP A 371 -17.40 3.70 -23.07
C TRP A 371 -16.13 2.95 -23.48
N SER A 372 -15.01 3.17 -22.78
CA SER A 372 -13.79 2.40 -23.01
C SER A 372 -14.00 0.92 -22.74
N ILE A 373 -14.71 0.55 -21.68
CA ILE A 373 -15.05 -0.85 -21.38
C ILE A 373 -15.95 -1.42 -22.48
N VAL A 374 -16.99 -0.68 -22.91
CA VAL A 374 -17.85 -1.14 -24.01
C VAL A 374 -17.02 -1.42 -25.26
N LEU A 375 -16.13 -0.51 -25.66
CA LEU A 375 -15.30 -0.70 -26.84
C LEU A 375 -14.31 -1.87 -26.67
N LEU A 376 -13.68 -1.97 -25.50
CA LEU A 376 -12.80 -3.10 -25.17
C LEU A 376 -13.54 -4.43 -25.33
N THR A 377 -14.77 -4.54 -24.82
CA THR A 377 -15.56 -5.78 -24.96
C THR A 377 -15.87 -6.11 -26.42
N ILE A 378 -16.09 -5.10 -27.27
CA ILE A 378 -16.27 -5.29 -28.71
C ILE A 378 -14.97 -5.81 -29.34
N VAL A 379 -13.83 -5.19 -29.05
CA VAL A 379 -12.52 -5.61 -29.57
C VAL A 379 -12.20 -7.04 -29.18
N VAL A 380 -12.36 -7.40 -27.90
CA VAL A 380 -12.14 -8.76 -27.42
C VAL A 380 -13.07 -9.76 -28.10
N LYS A 381 -14.36 -9.42 -28.27
CA LYS A 381 -15.31 -10.28 -29.00
C LYS A 381 -14.94 -10.46 -30.47
N LEU A 382 -14.42 -9.43 -31.13
CA LEU A 382 -13.96 -9.50 -32.52
C LEU A 382 -12.75 -10.42 -32.66
N VAL A 383 -11.76 -10.26 -31.77
CA VAL A 383 -10.55 -11.12 -31.75
C VAL A 383 -10.93 -12.58 -31.46
N LEU A 384 -11.86 -12.81 -30.53
CA LEU A 384 -12.34 -14.14 -30.17
C LEU A 384 -13.48 -14.66 -31.06
N TRP A 385 -13.88 -13.92 -32.09
CA TRP A 385 -14.95 -14.32 -33.01
C TRP A 385 -14.71 -15.68 -33.70
N PRO A 386 -13.53 -16.00 -34.27
CA PRO A 386 -13.31 -17.31 -34.90
C PRO A 386 -13.44 -18.47 -33.90
N LEU A 387 -13.02 -18.26 -32.65
CA LEU A 387 -13.16 -19.25 -31.59
C LEU A 387 -14.64 -19.41 -31.20
N SER A 388 -15.33 -18.29 -31.00
CA SER A 388 -16.76 -18.25 -30.65
C SER A 388 -17.63 -18.90 -31.74
N ALA A 389 -17.33 -18.64 -33.02
CA ALA A 389 -18.01 -19.25 -34.16
C ALA A 389 -17.81 -20.77 -34.20
N LYS A 390 -16.59 -21.26 -33.91
CA LYS A 390 -16.31 -22.70 -33.78
C LYS A 390 -17.12 -23.33 -32.64
N ALA A 391 -17.15 -22.69 -31.47
CA ALA A 391 -17.94 -23.15 -30.32
C ALA A 391 -19.44 -23.22 -30.67
N TYR A 392 -19.97 -22.18 -31.33
CA TYR A 392 -21.37 -22.15 -31.76
C TYR A 392 -21.70 -23.24 -32.79
N LYS A 393 -20.78 -23.52 -33.72
CA LYS A 393 -20.90 -24.63 -34.68
C LYS A 393 -20.87 -26.00 -34.00
N SER A 394 -20.12 -26.15 -32.91
CA SER A 394 -20.13 -27.37 -32.08
C SER A 394 -21.49 -27.55 -31.38
N MET A 395 -21.99 -26.50 -30.71
CA MET A 395 -23.30 -26.52 -30.07
C MET A 395 -24.45 -26.78 -31.05
N ALA A 396 -24.41 -26.19 -32.25
CA ALA A 396 -25.40 -26.44 -33.28
C ALA A 396 -25.41 -27.91 -33.76
N ARG A 397 -24.24 -28.55 -33.87
CA ARG A 397 -24.12 -29.99 -34.16
C ARG A 397 -24.67 -30.84 -33.01
N MET A 398 -24.35 -30.49 -31.77
CA MET A 398 -24.89 -31.18 -30.59
C MET A 398 -26.43 -31.07 -30.51
N ARG A 399 -27.00 -29.90 -30.84
CA ARG A 399 -28.46 -29.72 -30.94
C ARG A 399 -29.10 -30.60 -32.00
N LYS A 400 -28.46 -30.76 -33.17
CA LYS A 400 -28.94 -31.67 -34.24
C LYS A 400 -28.93 -33.12 -33.80
N LEU A 401 -27.98 -33.52 -32.96
CA LEU A 401 -27.79 -34.90 -32.50
C LEU A 401 -28.58 -35.22 -31.23
N GLY A 402 -29.25 -34.23 -30.62
CA GLY A 402 -30.11 -34.41 -29.45
C GLY A 402 -31.16 -35.52 -29.57
N PRO A 403 -31.91 -35.64 -30.70
CA PRO A 403 -32.89 -36.71 -30.90
C PRO A 403 -32.28 -38.11 -30.94
N GLU A 404 -31.10 -38.28 -31.57
CA GLU A 404 -30.40 -39.56 -31.59
C GLU A 404 -29.85 -39.93 -30.22
N MET A 405 -29.41 -38.93 -29.46
CA MET A 405 -28.97 -39.10 -28.09
C MET A 405 -30.13 -39.48 -27.14
N GLN A 406 -31.36 -39.04 -27.42
CA GLN A 406 -32.57 -39.52 -26.74
C GLN A 406 -32.90 -40.96 -27.10
N ARG A 407 -32.83 -41.34 -28.38
CA ARG A 407 -33.02 -42.74 -28.80
C ARG A 407 -32.00 -43.69 -28.17
N LEU A 408 -30.75 -43.27 -28.04
CA LEU A 408 -29.70 -44.06 -27.37
C LEU A 408 -30.02 -44.27 -25.89
N LYS A 409 -30.55 -43.24 -25.21
CA LYS A 409 -31.01 -43.31 -23.81
C LYS A 409 -32.24 -44.20 -23.65
N GLU A 410 -33.17 -44.17 -24.59
CA GLU A 410 -34.35 -45.07 -24.59
C GLU A 410 -33.97 -46.53 -24.83
N GLN A 411 -32.94 -46.80 -25.65
CA GLN A 411 -32.49 -48.17 -25.97
C GLN A 411 -31.60 -48.80 -24.89
N TYR A 412 -30.77 -48.01 -24.20
CA TYR A 412 -29.75 -48.53 -23.28
C TYR A 412 -29.86 -47.96 -21.85
N GLY A 413 -30.96 -47.27 -21.52
CA GLY A 413 -31.13 -46.58 -20.23
C GLY A 413 -31.08 -47.48 -18.99
N ASP A 414 -31.46 -48.76 -19.13
CA ASP A 414 -31.43 -49.74 -18.05
C ASP A 414 -30.01 -50.26 -17.73
N ASP A 415 -29.05 -50.09 -18.65
CA ASP A 415 -27.65 -50.50 -18.48
C ASP A 415 -26.73 -49.28 -18.57
N ARG A 416 -26.45 -48.67 -17.41
CA ARG A 416 -25.57 -47.50 -17.29
C ARG A 416 -24.19 -47.71 -17.90
N GLN A 417 -23.66 -48.93 -17.85
CA GLN A 417 -22.31 -49.22 -18.32
C GLN A 417 -22.28 -49.26 -19.85
N LYS A 418 -23.27 -49.90 -20.47
CA LYS A 418 -23.45 -49.96 -21.91
C LYS A 418 -23.87 -48.60 -22.51
N MET A 419 -24.70 -47.84 -21.80
CA MET A 419 -25.07 -46.48 -22.17
C MET A 419 -23.84 -45.55 -22.24
N SER A 420 -22.93 -45.62 -21.25
CA SER A 420 -21.70 -44.82 -21.25
C SER A 420 -20.79 -45.17 -22.42
N GLN A 421 -20.65 -46.47 -22.74
CA GLN A 421 -19.84 -46.93 -23.88
C GLN A 421 -20.42 -46.49 -25.23
N GLU A 422 -21.72 -46.67 -25.45
CA GLU A 422 -22.37 -46.28 -26.70
C GLU A 422 -22.41 -44.75 -26.87
N MET A 423 -22.57 -43.99 -25.79
CA MET A 423 -22.50 -42.54 -25.83
C MET A 423 -21.09 -42.03 -26.18
N MET A 424 -20.04 -42.65 -25.65
CA MET A 424 -18.65 -42.33 -26.03
C MET A 424 -18.34 -42.70 -27.49
N LYS A 425 -18.80 -43.86 -27.97
CA LYS A 425 -18.68 -44.25 -29.39
C LYS A 425 -19.42 -43.27 -30.30
N PHE A 426 -20.59 -42.82 -29.88
CA PHE A 426 -21.39 -41.82 -30.60
C PHE A 426 -20.65 -40.48 -30.70
N TYR A 427 -20.10 -39.96 -29.60
CA TYR A 427 -19.30 -38.73 -29.61
C TYR A 427 -18.03 -38.84 -30.47
N GLN A 428 -17.35 -39.99 -30.44
CA GLN A 428 -16.19 -40.24 -31.30
C GLN A 428 -16.56 -40.32 -32.79
N LYS A 429 -17.66 -41.00 -33.13
CA LYS A 429 -18.15 -41.15 -34.50
C LYS A 429 -18.54 -39.81 -35.11
N GLU A 430 -19.21 -38.96 -34.33
CA GLU A 430 -19.66 -37.64 -34.77
C GLU A 430 -18.59 -36.54 -34.59
N LYS A 431 -17.39 -36.91 -34.11
CA LYS A 431 -16.23 -36.00 -33.86
C LYS A 431 -16.62 -34.76 -33.05
N ILE A 432 -17.41 -34.96 -32.02
CA ILE A 432 -17.80 -33.90 -31.08
C ILE A 432 -16.81 -33.96 -29.93
N ASN A 433 -16.25 -32.81 -29.56
CA ASN A 433 -15.53 -32.69 -28.30
C ASN A 433 -16.59 -32.37 -27.23
N PRO A 434 -16.85 -33.30 -26.28
CA PRO A 434 -17.83 -33.08 -25.22
C PRO A 434 -17.46 -31.89 -24.32
#